data_AF-A0A6B2LTC0-F1
#
_entry.id   AF-A0A6B2LTC0-F1
#
_cell.length_a   1.000
_cell.length_b   1.000
_cell.length_c   1.000
_cell.angle_alpha   90.00
_cell.angle_beta   90.00
_cell.angle_gamma   90.00
#
_symmetry.space_group_name_H-M   'P 1'
#
loop_
_entity.id
_entity.type
_entity.pdbx_description
1 polymer ?
#
loop_
_entity_poly.entity_id
_entity_poly.type
_entity_poly.pdbx_seq_one_letter_code
_entity_poly.pdbx_strand_id
1 'polypeptide(L)'
;MARQITLLDWSYYCKIMPSELLDGAWTKPKLQHRSKNVKKMIQNFNRRSNWAASFIVKTEKLKMRVKVWSKLIDIAQKLLELNNFSSTFAFYSAFENSACHRMKITKA
;
A
#
# COMPACT_ATOMS: atom_id res chain seq x y z
N MET A 1 -10.63 -1.49 -10.05
CA MET A 1 -9.34 -1.03 -9.47
C MET A 1 -8.59 -2.15 -8.77
N ALA A 2 -9.17 -2.83 -7.76
CA ALA A 2 -8.50 -3.90 -7.01
C ALA A 2 -7.80 -4.95 -7.90
N ARG A 3 -8.47 -5.48 -8.92
CA ARG A 3 -7.88 -6.43 -9.89
C ARG A 3 -6.60 -5.91 -10.57
N GLN A 4 -6.59 -4.65 -11.00
CA GLN A 4 -5.42 -4.05 -11.67
C GLN A 4 -4.25 -3.84 -10.70
N ILE A 5 -4.56 -3.42 -9.47
CA ILE A 5 -3.56 -3.34 -8.39
C ILE A 5 -2.96 -4.73 -8.13
N THR A 6 -3.79 -5.77 -8.04
CA THR A 6 -3.32 -7.15 -7.84
C THR A 6 -2.45 -7.65 -8.98
N LEU A 7 -2.83 -7.42 -10.24
CA LEU A 7 -2.00 -7.81 -11.38
C LEU A 7 -0.63 -7.09 -11.38
N LEU A 8 -0.62 -5.80 -11.06
CA LEU A 8 0.60 -5.03 -10.95
C LEU A 8 1.49 -5.55 -9.81
N ASP A 9 0.91 -5.83 -8.65
CA ASP A 9 1.63 -6.37 -7.49
C ASP A 9 2.22 -7.73 -7.75
N TRP A 10 1.43 -8.59 -8.37
CA TRP A 10 1.87 -9.89 -8.83
C TRP A 10 3.09 -9.77 -9.76
N SER A 11 3.08 -8.79 -10.68
CA SER A 11 4.21 -8.56 -11.59
C SER A 11 5.51 -8.15 -10.89
N TYR A 12 5.44 -7.54 -9.69
CA TYR A 12 6.61 -7.26 -8.87
C TYR A 12 7.01 -8.46 -8.02
N TYR A 13 6.03 -9.13 -7.42
CA TYR A 13 6.23 -10.29 -6.56
C TYR A 13 6.92 -11.44 -7.30
N CYS A 14 6.44 -11.80 -8.49
CA CYS A 14 7.01 -12.89 -9.30
C CYS A 14 8.44 -12.63 -9.80
N LYS A 15 8.94 -11.39 -9.72
CA LYS A 15 10.31 -11.07 -10.13
C LYS A 15 11.31 -11.26 -9.00
N ILE A 16 10.87 -11.50 -7.77
CA ILE A 16 11.75 -11.70 -6.62
C ILE A 16 12.41 -13.06 -6.75
N MET A 17 13.75 -13.07 -6.79
CA MET A 17 14.53 -14.31 -6.75
C MET A 17 14.90 -14.68 -5.30
N PRO A 18 15.00 -15.98 -4.95
CA PRO A 18 15.41 -16.40 -3.61
C PRO A 18 16.75 -15.84 -3.16
N SER A 19 17.69 -15.64 -4.08
CA SER A 19 19.00 -15.03 -3.80
C SER A 19 18.90 -13.59 -3.27
N GLU A 20 17.83 -12.87 -3.61
CA GLU A 20 17.58 -11.52 -3.10
C GLU A 20 17.14 -11.50 -1.63
N LEU A 21 16.73 -12.66 -1.10
CA LEU A 21 16.22 -12.83 0.26
C LEU A 21 17.30 -13.30 1.26
N LEU A 22 18.53 -13.48 0.80
CA LEU A 22 19.67 -13.87 1.65
C LEU A 22 20.25 -12.67 2.41
N ASP A 23 20.80 -12.95 3.59
CA ASP A 23 21.58 -12.02 4.44
C ASP A 23 20.88 -10.70 4.83
N GLY A 24 19.58 -10.57 4.62
CA GLY A 24 18.88 -9.30 4.79
C GLY A 24 19.40 -8.21 3.84
N ALA A 25 19.88 -8.56 2.65
CA ALA A 25 20.60 -7.64 1.77
C ALA A 25 19.78 -6.38 1.38
N TRP A 26 18.44 -6.43 1.44
CA TRP A 26 17.57 -5.29 1.18
C TRP A 26 17.63 -4.18 2.25
N THR A 27 18.04 -4.50 3.49
CA THR A 27 18.15 -3.52 4.58
C THR A 27 19.54 -2.86 4.62
N LYS A 28 20.60 -3.58 4.25
CA LYS A 28 22.00 -3.14 4.35
C LYS A 28 22.39 -2.26 3.16
N PRO A 29 22.69 -0.95 3.34
CA PRO A 29 22.96 0.00 2.24
C PRO A 29 23.92 -0.49 1.15
N LYS A 30 25.03 -1.12 1.56
CA LYS A 30 26.07 -1.63 0.65
C LYS A 30 25.61 -2.85 -0.17
N LEU A 31 24.64 -3.62 0.31
CA LEU A 31 24.16 -4.87 -0.30
C LEU A 31 22.83 -4.71 -1.05
N GLN A 32 22.23 -3.53 -1.03
CA GLN A 32 20.92 -3.26 -1.65
C GLN A 32 20.88 -3.57 -3.14
N HIS A 33 22.02 -3.49 -3.83
CA HIS A 33 22.15 -3.84 -5.25
C HIS A 33 21.83 -5.32 -5.52
N ARG A 34 21.90 -6.19 -4.50
CA ARG A 34 21.59 -7.62 -4.57
C ARG A 34 20.10 -7.93 -4.44
N SER A 35 19.27 -7.00 -3.97
CA SER A 35 17.84 -7.21 -3.70
C SER A 35 16.95 -6.17 -4.40
N LYS A 36 17.17 -5.99 -5.70
CA LYS A 36 16.49 -4.95 -6.50
C LYS A 36 14.98 -5.15 -6.58
N ASN A 37 14.49 -6.37 -6.74
CA ASN A 37 13.07 -6.66 -6.89
C ASN A 37 12.34 -6.60 -5.54
N VAL A 38 12.98 -7.09 -4.46
CA VAL A 38 12.48 -6.91 -3.09
C VAL A 38 12.30 -5.43 -2.78
N LYS A 39 13.30 -4.61 -3.11
CA LYS A 39 13.20 -3.15 -2.94
C LYS A 39 12.08 -2.52 -3.77
N LYS A 40 11.92 -2.92 -5.02
CA LYS A 40 10.81 -2.43 -5.87
C LYS A 40 9.46 -2.77 -5.24
N MET A 41 9.29 -3.98 -4.70
CA MET A 41 8.07 -4.37 -4.02
C MET A 41 7.79 -3.53 -2.77
N ILE A 42 8.81 -3.28 -1.94
CA ILE A 42 8.69 -2.40 -0.76
C ILE A 42 8.33 -0.96 -1.17
N GLN A 43 9.00 -0.42 -2.18
CA GLN A 43 8.70 0.92 -2.70
C GLN A 43 7.27 1.02 -3.23
N ASN A 44 6.80 -0.01 -3.94
CA ASN A 44 5.45 -0.10 -4.47
C ASN A 44 4.40 -0.14 -3.34
N PHE A 45 4.66 -0.90 -2.27
CA PHE A 45 3.84 -0.90 -1.05
C PHE A 45 3.76 0.51 -0.42
N ASN A 46 4.90 1.16 -0.19
CA ASN A 46 4.95 2.49 0.40
C ASN A 46 4.25 3.54 -0.47
N ARG A 47 4.45 3.47 -1.79
CA ARG A 47 3.78 4.35 -2.75
C ARG A 47 2.27 4.23 -2.66
N ARG A 48 1.74 3.01 -2.55
CA ARG A 48 0.30 2.78 -2.41
C ARG A 48 -0.26 3.31 -1.10
N SER A 49 0.40 3.02 0.02
CA SER A 49 0.00 3.53 1.33
C SER A 49 -0.06 5.06 1.32
N ASN A 50 1.00 5.72 0.84
CA ASN A 50 1.06 7.17 0.74
C ASN A 50 0.03 7.76 -0.24
N TRP A 51 -0.21 7.08 -1.36
CA TRP A 51 -1.24 7.47 -2.33
C TRP A 51 -2.61 7.45 -1.68
N ALA A 52 -3.02 6.35 -1.04
CA ALA A 52 -4.30 6.24 -0.35
C ALA A 52 -4.46 7.30 0.76
N ALA A 53 -3.43 7.49 1.60
CA ALA A 53 -3.44 8.52 2.63
C ALA A 53 -3.57 9.94 2.03
N SER A 54 -2.88 10.21 0.92
CA SER A 54 -2.94 11.51 0.24
C SER A 54 -4.33 11.84 -0.31
N PHE A 55 -5.09 10.85 -0.81
CA PHE A 55 -6.47 11.09 -1.26
C PHE A 55 -7.37 11.54 -0.11
N ILE A 56 -7.20 10.94 1.06
CA ILE A 56 -7.98 11.30 2.25
C ILE A 56 -7.59 12.71 2.72
N VAL A 57 -6.30 12.96 2.89
CA VAL A 57 -5.79 14.21 3.48
C VAL A 57 -6.01 15.42 2.58
N LYS A 58 -5.89 15.26 1.26
CA LYS A 58 -6.08 16.36 0.30
C LYS A 58 -7.56 16.70 0.04
N THR A 59 -8.50 15.88 0.48
CA THR A 59 -9.93 16.16 0.28
C THR A 59 -10.46 17.05 1.40
N GLU A 60 -10.62 18.35 1.12
CA GLU A 60 -11.02 19.36 2.12
C GLU A 60 -12.46 19.18 2.60
N LYS A 61 -13.41 19.03 1.66
CA LYS A 61 -14.85 18.93 1.94
C LYS A 61 -15.17 17.61 2.66
N LEU A 62 -15.70 17.68 3.88
CA LEU A 62 -16.04 16.51 4.70
C LEU A 62 -16.89 15.48 3.95
N LYS A 63 -17.99 15.92 3.31
CA LYS A 63 -18.89 15.02 2.55
C LYS A 63 -18.17 14.25 1.44
N MET A 64 -17.19 14.89 0.79
CA MET A 64 -16.39 14.23 -0.25
C MET A 64 -15.33 13.31 0.38
N ARG A 65 -14.73 13.72 1.48
CA ARG A 65 -13.72 12.93 2.18
C ARG A 65 -14.29 11.62 2.73
N VAL A 66 -15.51 11.63 3.28
CA VAL A 66 -16.24 10.42 3.69
C VAL A 66 -16.45 9.48 2.50
N LYS A 67 -16.88 10.00 1.34
CA LYS A 67 -17.02 9.18 0.12
C LYS A 67 -15.69 8.55 -0.33
N VAL A 68 -14.60 9.32 -0.29
CA VAL A 68 -13.25 8.83 -0.61
C VAL A 68 -12.85 7.73 0.37
N TRP A 69 -13.07 7.93 1.66
CA TRP A 69 -12.78 6.95 2.71
C TRP A 69 -13.53 5.63 2.48
N SER A 70 -14.86 5.68 2.32
CA SER A 70 -15.67 4.50 2.01
C SER A 70 -15.20 3.80 0.74
N LYS A 71 -14.86 4.56 -0.31
CA LYS A 71 -14.36 3.98 -1.56
C LYS A 71 -13.03 3.24 -1.38
N LEU A 72 -12.14 3.76 -0.53
CA LEU A 72 -10.87 3.10 -0.23
C LEU A 72 -11.07 1.83 0.61
N ILE A 73 -12.05 1.82 1.52
CA ILE A 73 -12.46 0.60 2.25
C ILE A 73 -12.99 -0.45 1.28
N ASP A 74 -13.90 -0.10 0.37
CA ASP A 74 -14.42 -1.02 -0.64
C ASP A 74 -13.30 -1.64 -1.46
N ILE A 75 -12.31 -0.84 -1.88
CA ILE A 75 -11.14 -1.33 -2.62
C ILE A 75 -10.32 -2.29 -1.76
N ALA A 76 -10.08 -1.97 -0.49
CA ALA A 76 -9.33 -2.83 0.44
C ALA A 76 -10.04 -4.17 0.68
N GLN A 77 -11.36 -4.18 0.82
CA GLN A 77 -12.16 -5.41 0.91
C GLN A 77 -12.02 -6.25 -0.37
N LYS A 78 -12.13 -5.63 -1.55
CA LYS A 78 -11.92 -6.34 -2.82
C LYS A 78 -10.49 -6.85 -3.01
N LEU A 79 -9.49 -6.17 -2.46
CA LEU A 79 -8.11 -6.68 -2.44
C LEU A 79 -7.95 -7.90 -1.55
N LEU A 80 -8.64 -7.92 -0.40
CA LEU A 80 -8.68 -9.07 0.50
C LEU A 80 -9.37 -10.28 -0.15
N GLU A 81 -10.52 -10.08 -0.82
CA GLU A 81 -11.20 -11.14 -1.59
C GLU A 81 -10.30 -11.76 -2.68
N LEU A 82 -9.37 -10.97 -3.23
CA LEU A 82 -8.39 -11.41 -4.23
C LEU A 82 -7.09 -11.97 -3.60
N ASN A 83 -7.05 -12.16 -2.29
CA ASN A 83 -5.86 -12.60 -1.52
C ASN A 83 -4.62 -11.71 -1.72
N ASN A 84 -4.79 -10.45 -2.09
CA ASN A 84 -3.69 -9.49 -2.19
C ASN A 84 -3.42 -8.82 -0.84
N PHE A 85 -2.84 -9.60 0.08
CA PHE A 85 -2.57 -9.15 1.44
C PHE A 85 -1.60 -7.96 1.51
N SER A 86 -0.63 -7.88 0.59
CA SER A 86 0.32 -6.78 0.55
C SER A 86 -0.38 -5.44 0.35
N SER A 87 -1.25 -5.34 -0.65
CA SER A 87 -1.99 -4.08 -0.89
C SER A 87 -3.11 -3.85 0.11
N THR A 88 -3.78 -4.89 0.59
CA THR A 88 -4.75 -4.74 1.70
C THR A 88 -4.08 -4.09 2.91
N PHE A 89 -2.88 -4.57 3.29
CA PHE A 89 -2.13 -3.99 4.41
C PHE A 89 -1.58 -2.60 4.09
N ALA A 90 -1.28 -2.29 2.83
CA ALA A 90 -0.88 -0.93 2.42
C ALA A 90 -2.02 0.08 2.64
N PHE A 91 -3.25 -0.30 2.30
CA PHE A 91 -4.44 0.53 2.54
C PHE A 91 -4.73 0.66 4.04
N TYR A 92 -4.63 -0.44 4.80
CA TYR A 92 -4.72 -0.39 6.26
C TYR A 92 -3.69 0.58 6.87
N SER A 93 -2.43 0.49 6.44
CA SER A 93 -1.35 1.40 6.87
C SER A 93 -1.65 2.87 6.53
N ALA A 94 -2.38 3.12 5.44
CA ALA A 94 -2.81 4.47 5.07
C ALA A 94 -3.88 5.02 6.05
N PHE A 95 -4.80 4.17 6.51
CA PHE A 95 -5.83 4.55 7.48
C PHE A 95 -5.24 4.82 8.87
N GLU A 96 -4.23 4.03 9.27
CA GLU A 96 -3.49 4.21 10.52
C GLU A 96 -2.39 5.26 10.45
N ASN A 97 -2.13 5.83 9.28
CA ASN A 97 -1.23 6.97 9.15
C ASN A 97 -1.70 8.10 10.07
N SER A 98 -0.78 8.72 10.83
CA SER A 98 -1.10 9.77 11.81
C SER A 98 -1.95 10.91 11.23
N ALA A 99 -1.81 11.20 9.93
CA ALA A 99 -2.60 12.21 9.25
C ALA A 99 -4.06 11.83 9.04
N CYS A 100 -4.33 10.56 8.77
CA CYS A 100 -5.68 10.02 8.62
C CYS A 100 -6.26 9.67 9.99
N HIS A 101 -5.44 9.11 10.90
CA HIS A 101 -5.90 8.59 12.17
C HIS A 101 -6.56 9.67 13.05
N ARG A 102 -6.03 10.90 13.02
CA ARG A 102 -6.56 12.06 13.76
C ARG A 102 -7.91 12.59 13.25
N MET A 103 -8.39 12.16 12.08
CA MET A 103 -9.62 12.68 11.45
C MET A 103 -10.90 12.03 12.03
N LYS A 104 -11.16 12.23 13.33
CA LYS A 104 -12.26 11.56 14.06
C LYS A 104 -13.64 11.76 13.41
N ILE A 105 -13.95 12.98 12.95
CA ILE A 105 -15.24 13.33 12.32
C ILE A 105 -15.44 12.63 10.97
N THR A 106 -14.35 12.26 10.29
CA THR A 106 -14.43 11.56 8.99
C THR A 106 -14.60 10.05 9.16
N LYS A 107 -14.23 9.51 10.33
CA LYS A 107 -14.37 8.10 10.70
C LYS A 107 -15.73 7.77 11.32
N ALA A 108 -16.39 8.75 11.91
CA ALA A 108 -17.73 8.65 12.50
C ALA A 108 -18.80 8.57 11.41
#